data_AF-A0A357IRV8-F1
#
_entry.id   AF-A0A357IRV8-F1
#
_cell.length_a   1.000
_cell.length_b   1.000
_cell.length_c   1.000
_cell.angle_alpha   90.00
_cell.angle_beta   90.00
_cell.angle_gamma   90.00
#
_symmetry.space_group_name_H-M   'P 1'
#
loop_
_entity.id
_entity.type
_entity.pdbx_description
1 polymer ?
#
loop_
_entity_poly.entity_id
_entity_poly.type
_entity_poly.pdbx_seq_one_letter_code
_entity_poly.pdbx_strand_id
1 'polypeptide(L)'
;MQNPPAPRKGIALFKWIRLVFTAGIEIVFSYFAWMLRYSAHPEKYPLEERYAKVHGLALSLSKKLRMNLDENFSSSVASLRRSTLIVSNHLSIMDIVALLALSQRPITFIGKKEVERTPFVGRCVKAIGGFFLDREDPKQAVRLFMRIGKAMKQSPTLVVVY
;
A
#
# COMPACT_ATOMS: atom_id res chain seq x y z
N MET A 1 -17.31 -17.01 33.73
CA MET A 1 -16.39 -16.00 33.17
C MET A 1 -17.17 -14.69 33.08
N GLN A 2 -16.75 -13.64 33.81
CA GLN A 2 -17.41 -12.33 33.76
C GLN A 2 -17.01 -11.61 32.47
N ASN A 3 -17.98 -11.03 31.76
CA ASN A 3 -17.70 -10.20 30.59
C ASN A 3 -16.89 -8.97 31.02
N PRO A 4 -15.87 -8.56 30.23
CA PRO A 4 -15.09 -7.38 30.55
C PRO A 4 -15.98 -6.13 30.58
N PRO A 5 -15.69 -5.16 31.46
CA PRO A 5 -16.50 -3.94 31.56
C PRO A 5 -16.45 -3.16 30.24
N ALA A 6 -17.62 -2.67 29.82
CA ALA A 6 -17.73 -1.88 28.61
C ALA A 6 -16.81 -0.64 28.68
N PRO A 7 -16.07 -0.31 27.61
CA PRO A 7 -15.14 0.80 27.64
C PRO A 7 -15.88 2.13 27.87
N ARG A 8 -15.35 2.98 28.77
CA ARG A 8 -15.89 4.33 29.01
C ARG A 8 -15.86 5.13 27.70
N LYS A 9 -17.04 5.57 27.23
CA LYS A 9 -17.23 6.29 25.94
C LYS A 9 -16.25 7.46 25.73
N GLY A 10 -15.92 8.22 26.79
CA GLY A 10 -14.98 9.35 26.72
C GLY A 10 -13.52 8.96 26.38
N ILE A 11 -13.07 7.78 26.80
CA ILE A 11 -11.72 7.26 26.47
C ILE A 11 -11.66 6.87 24.99
N ALA A 12 -12.76 6.35 24.43
CA ALA A 12 -12.84 5.99 23.02
C ALA A 12 -12.77 7.22 22.11
N LEU A 13 -13.50 8.29 22.44
CA LEU A 13 -13.50 9.53 21.67
C LEU A 13 -12.10 10.16 21.59
N PHE A 14 -11.39 10.26 22.72
CA PHE A 14 -10.05 10.84 22.75
C PHE A 14 -9.03 10.03 21.92
N LYS A 15 -9.18 8.70 21.88
CA LYS A 15 -8.36 7.83 21.02
C LYS A 15 -8.57 8.14 19.54
N TRP A 16 -9.80 8.32 19.09
CA TRP A 16 -10.12 8.65 17.71
C TRP A 16 -9.63 10.05 17.33
N ILE A 17 -9.82 11.04 18.20
CA ILE A 17 -9.27 12.39 18.02
C ILE A 17 -7.75 12.31 17.84
N ARG A 18 -7.05 11.67 18.78
CA ARG A 18 -5.59 11.49 18.68
C ARG A 18 -5.19 10.81 17.37
N LEU A 19 -5.91 9.78 16.94
CA LEU A 19 -5.60 9.06 15.70
C LEU A 19 -5.74 9.99 14.48
N VAL A 20 -6.81 10.77 14.39
CA VAL A 20 -7.00 11.76 13.31
C VAL A 20 -5.88 12.78 13.29
N PHE A 21 -5.53 13.37 14.44
CA PHE A 21 -4.47 14.38 14.52
C PHE A 21 -3.06 13.81 14.33
N THR A 22 -2.85 12.49 14.45
CA THR A 22 -1.52 11.88 14.28
C THR A 22 -1.35 11.21 12.92
N ALA A 23 -2.26 10.33 12.53
CA ALA A 23 -2.23 9.63 11.25
C ALA A 23 -2.77 10.52 10.12
N GLY A 24 -3.89 11.22 10.35
CA GLY A 24 -4.51 12.10 9.35
C GLY A 24 -3.59 13.26 8.94
N ILE A 25 -2.99 13.96 9.92
CA ILE A 25 -2.04 15.05 9.62
C ILE A 25 -0.83 14.54 8.83
N GLU A 26 -0.27 13.39 9.20
CA GLU A 26 0.87 12.82 8.48
C GLU A 26 0.52 12.43 7.04
N ILE A 27 -0.67 11.87 6.82
CA ILE A 27 -1.18 11.54 5.48
C ILE A 27 -1.34 12.81 4.64
N VAL A 28 -1.97 13.85 5.19
CA VAL A 28 -2.18 15.13 4.49
C VAL A 28 -0.85 15.82 4.20
N PHE A 29 0.06 15.90 5.17
CA PHE A 29 1.39 16.44 4.97
C PHE A 29 2.14 15.68 3.88
N SER A 30 2.16 14.34 3.97
CA SER A 30 2.80 13.47 2.97
C SER A 30 2.20 13.64 1.57
N TYR A 31 0.89 13.88 1.49
CA TYR A 31 0.19 14.12 0.24
C TYR A 31 0.76 15.30 -0.54
N PHE A 32 0.90 16.44 0.13
CA PHE A 32 1.44 17.66 -0.47
C PHE A 32 2.97 17.65 -0.56
N ALA A 33 3.67 17.06 0.41
CA ALA A 33 5.13 17.05 0.44
C ALA A 33 5.75 16.15 -0.65
N TRP A 34 5.14 15.01 -0.97
CA TRP A 34 5.74 14.07 -1.91
C TRP A 34 4.78 13.23 -2.76
N MET A 35 3.59 12.86 -2.28
CA MET A 35 2.72 11.94 -3.04
C MET A 35 2.33 12.52 -4.40
N LEU A 36 1.99 13.81 -4.45
CA LEU A 36 1.61 14.48 -5.70
C LEU A 36 2.75 14.42 -6.73
N ARG A 37 3.97 14.84 -6.37
CA ARG A 37 5.11 14.87 -7.29
C ARG A 37 5.56 13.47 -7.73
N TYR A 38 5.60 12.50 -6.81
CA TYR A 38 6.02 11.12 -7.13
C TYR A 38 4.99 10.34 -7.94
N SER A 39 3.71 10.65 -7.78
CA SER A 39 2.65 10.00 -8.56
C SER A 39 2.44 10.65 -9.94
N ALA A 40 2.73 11.94 -10.10
CA ALA A 40 2.59 12.63 -11.37
C ALA A 40 3.66 12.22 -12.38
N HIS A 41 4.92 12.11 -11.92
CA HIS A 41 6.08 11.80 -12.75
C HIS A 41 6.98 10.75 -12.08
N PRO A 42 6.50 9.51 -11.87
CA PRO A 42 7.27 8.45 -11.21
C PRO A 42 8.58 8.12 -11.94
N GLU A 43 8.65 8.33 -13.25
CA GLU A 43 9.82 8.12 -14.09
C GLU A 43 11.01 9.04 -13.76
N LYS A 44 10.76 10.19 -13.12
CA LYS A 44 11.81 11.14 -12.72
C LYS A 44 12.56 10.71 -11.46
N TYR A 45 12.09 9.69 -10.75
CA TYR A 45 12.61 9.30 -9.44
C TYR A 45 12.88 7.79 -9.37
N PRO A 46 14.01 7.35 -8.80
CA PRO A 46 14.28 5.94 -8.55
C PRO A 46 13.13 5.26 -7.78
N LEU A 47 12.85 4.00 -8.13
CA LEU A 47 11.79 3.23 -7.46
C LEU A 47 12.05 3.11 -5.95
N GLU A 48 13.30 2.84 -5.56
CA GLU A 48 13.68 2.67 -4.16
C GLU A 48 13.41 3.93 -3.32
N GLU A 49 13.66 5.12 -3.86
CA GLU A 49 13.41 6.39 -3.17
C GLU A 49 11.90 6.60 -2.93
N ARG A 50 11.09 6.40 -3.98
CA ARG A 50 9.64 6.54 -3.88
C ARG A 50 9.05 5.48 -2.95
N TYR A 51 9.53 4.23 -3.06
CA TYR A 51 9.13 3.12 -2.22
C TYR A 51 9.47 3.40 -0.76
N ALA A 52 10.68 3.89 -0.45
CA ALA A 52 11.07 4.23 0.92
C ALA A 52 10.14 5.26 1.58
N LYS A 53 9.64 6.26 0.84
CA LYS A 53 8.64 7.21 1.38
C LYS A 53 7.30 6.53 1.66
N VAL A 54 6.82 5.70 0.74
CA VAL A 54 5.54 4.99 0.89
C VAL A 54 5.62 3.95 2.00
N HIS A 55 6.72 3.20 2.07
CA HIS A 55 7.05 2.23 3.12
C HIS A 55 7.15 2.89 4.50
N GLY A 56 7.88 4.00 4.60
CA GLY A 56 8.00 4.76 5.84
C GLY A 56 6.66 5.29 6.35
N LEU A 57 5.80 5.79 5.45
CA LEU A 57 4.44 6.16 5.81
C LEU A 57 3.63 4.94 6.29
N ALA A 58 3.70 3.81 5.58
CA ALA A 58 3.00 2.59 5.96
C ALA A 58 3.43 2.08 7.35
N LEU A 59 4.74 2.10 7.66
CA LEU A 59 5.28 1.76 8.98
C LEU A 59 4.78 2.71 10.08
N SER A 60 4.73 4.01 9.80
CA SER A 60 4.21 4.99 10.75
C SER A 60 2.72 4.78 11.04
N LEU A 61 1.94 4.55 9.97
CA LEU A 61 0.52 4.27 10.06
C LEU A 61 0.22 2.95 10.78
N SER A 62 0.95 1.88 10.48
CA SER A 62 0.74 0.58 11.13
C SER A 62 0.95 0.66 12.65
N LYS A 63 1.97 1.40 13.09
CA LYS A 63 2.22 1.68 14.52
C LYS A 63 1.11 2.52 15.16
N LYS A 64 0.68 3.61 14.50
CA LYS A 64 -0.40 4.48 15.00
C LYS A 64 -1.75 3.77 15.08
N LEU A 65 -2.02 2.90 14.13
CA LEU A 65 -3.21 2.05 14.06
C LEU A 65 -3.11 0.80 14.95
N ARG A 66 -1.95 0.55 15.57
CA ARG A 66 -1.69 -0.60 16.44
C ARG A 66 -1.96 -1.93 15.75
N MET A 67 -1.57 -2.03 14.48
CA MET A 67 -1.69 -3.27 13.72
C MET A 67 -0.76 -4.31 14.32
N ASN A 68 -1.29 -5.50 14.64
CA ASN A 68 -0.47 -6.65 14.97
C ASN A 68 -0.13 -7.36 13.64
N LEU A 69 1.09 -7.16 13.17
CA LEU A 69 1.55 -7.68 11.89
C LEU A 69 2.40 -8.92 12.14
N ASP A 70 2.07 -10.02 11.45
CA ASP A 70 2.82 -11.26 11.57
C ASP A 70 4.17 -11.16 10.83
N GLU A 71 5.26 -11.19 11.57
CA GLU A 71 6.62 -11.10 11.03
C GLU A 71 6.99 -12.31 10.15
N ASN A 72 6.28 -13.44 10.30
CA ASN A 72 6.45 -14.61 9.41
C ASN A 72 6.13 -14.27 7.96
N PHE A 73 5.23 -13.32 7.72
CA PHE A 73 4.97 -12.84 6.36
C PHE A 73 6.16 -12.06 5.82
N SER A 74 6.76 -11.17 6.63
CA SER A 74 7.95 -10.39 6.23
C SER A 74 9.12 -11.31 5.87
N SER A 75 9.40 -12.33 6.68
CA SER A 75 10.46 -13.31 6.39
C SER A 75 10.17 -14.11 5.11
N SER A 76 8.93 -14.53 4.92
CA SER A 76 8.49 -15.24 3.70
C SER A 76 8.68 -14.38 2.45
N VAL A 77 8.23 -13.13 2.46
CA VAL A 77 8.39 -12.20 1.34
C VAL A 77 9.87 -11.84 1.11
N ALA A 78 10.64 -11.63 2.18
CA ALA A 78 12.06 -11.36 2.07
C ALA A 78 12.83 -12.53 1.44
N SER A 79 12.36 -13.78 1.61
CA SER A 79 12.97 -14.98 1.02
C SER A 79 12.79 -15.08 -0.51
N LEU A 80 11.77 -14.42 -1.08
CA LEU A 80 11.46 -14.49 -2.51
C LEU A 80 12.59 -13.85 -3.35
N ARG A 81 13.31 -14.64 -4.16
CA ARG A 81 14.43 -14.15 -4.99
C ARG A 81 14.05 -13.85 -6.44
N ARG A 82 12.93 -14.40 -6.90
CA ARG A 82 12.42 -14.25 -8.27
C ARG A 82 11.22 -13.32 -8.28
N SER A 83 10.83 -12.88 -9.46
CA SER A 83 9.54 -12.21 -9.63
C SER A 83 8.42 -13.12 -9.12
N THR A 84 7.51 -12.58 -8.31
CA THR A 84 6.44 -13.34 -7.67
C THR A 84 5.13 -12.58 -7.76
N LEU A 85 4.07 -13.29 -8.12
CA LEU A 85 2.70 -12.83 -8.03
C LEU A 85 2.13 -13.29 -6.69
N ILE A 86 1.79 -12.34 -5.82
CA ILE A 86 1.14 -12.58 -4.54
C ILE A 86 -0.36 -12.41 -4.76
N VAL A 87 -1.13 -13.49 -4.58
CA VAL A 87 -2.58 -13.48 -4.73
C VAL A 87 -3.20 -13.55 -3.34
N SER A 88 -4.09 -12.61 -3.03
CA SER A 88 -4.74 -12.51 -1.72
C SER A 88 -6.16 -12.01 -1.87
N ASN A 89 -7.03 -12.29 -0.90
CA ASN A 89 -8.36 -11.66 -0.84
C ASN A 89 -8.24 -10.17 -0.46
N HIS A 90 -9.05 -9.29 -1.06
CA HIS A 90 -9.13 -7.90 -0.62
C HIS A 90 -10.17 -7.74 0.49
N LEU A 91 -9.73 -7.50 1.72
CA LEU A 91 -10.61 -7.23 2.85
C LEU A 91 -10.81 -5.74 3.06
N SER A 92 -9.75 -4.95 2.92
CA SER A 92 -9.84 -3.51 3.14
C SER A 92 -8.63 -2.76 2.60
N ILE A 93 -8.72 -1.42 2.64
CA ILE A 93 -7.59 -0.54 2.35
C ILE A 93 -6.38 -0.79 3.28
N MET A 94 -6.61 -1.41 4.45
CA MET A 94 -5.55 -1.75 5.38
C MET A 94 -4.61 -2.84 4.87
N ASP A 95 -5.04 -3.63 3.88
CA ASP A 95 -4.21 -4.65 3.24
C ASP A 95 -2.98 -3.99 2.61
N ILE A 96 -3.16 -2.83 1.96
CA ILE A 96 -2.08 -2.07 1.34
C ILE A 96 -1.09 -1.56 2.40
N VAL A 97 -1.58 -1.03 3.52
CA VAL A 97 -0.73 -0.54 4.61
C VAL A 97 0.04 -1.69 5.26
N ALA A 98 -0.62 -2.82 5.52
CA ALA A 98 -0.02 -4.00 6.13
C ALA A 98 1.11 -4.56 5.25
N LEU A 99 0.83 -4.77 3.96
CA LEU A 99 1.78 -5.35 3.00
C LEU A 99 2.97 -4.42 2.76
N LEU A 100 2.73 -3.11 2.64
CA LEU A 100 3.80 -2.14 2.53
C LEU A 100 4.64 -2.06 3.80
N ALA A 101 4.04 -2.12 4.98
CA ALA A 101 4.77 -2.12 6.24
C ALA A 101 5.65 -3.37 6.41
N LEU A 102 5.16 -4.54 6.00
CA LEU A 102 5.84 -5.82 6.12
C LEU A 102 6.91 -6.04 5.03
N SER A 103 6.76 -5.47 3.85
CA SER A 103 7.69 -5.72 2.75
C SER A 103 8.86 -4.73 2.72
N GLN A 104 10.04 -5.18 3.12
CA GLN A 104 11.28 -4.38 2.99
C GLN A 104 11.73 -4.20 1.54
N ARG A 105 11.25 -5.05 0.63
CA ARG A 105 11.56 -5.01 -0.81
C ARG A 105 10.41 -4.32 -1.53
N PRO A 106 10.67 -3.58 -2.63
CA PRO A 106 9.60 -2.96 -3.40
C PRO A 106 8.52 -3.97 -3.83
N ILE A 107 7.29 -3.72 -3.38
CA ILE A 107 6.08 -4.36 -3.87
C ILE A 107 5.27 -3.36 -4.66
N THR A 108 4.49 -3.86 -5.61
CA THR A 108 3.50 -3.08 -6.34
C THR A 108 2.16 -3.81 -6.36
N PHE A 109 1.09 -3.11 -6.72
CA PHE A 109 -0.28 -3.62 -6.67
C PHE A 109 -0.94 -3.52 -8.03
N ILE A 110 -1.85 -4.46 -8.31
CA ILE A 110 -2.87 -4.30 -9.34
C ILE A 110 -4.16 -3.81 -8.67
N GLY A 111 -4.51 -2.55 -8.92
CA GLY A 111 -5.76 -1.94 -8.45
C GLY A 111 -6.79 -1.80 -9.57
N LYS A 112 -8.04 -1.51 -9.22
CA LYS A 112 -9.04 -1.08 -10.21
C LYS A 112 -8.69 0.31 -10.76
N LYS A 113 -9.10 0.62 -11.99
CA LYS A 113 -8.84 1.92 -12.64
C LYS A 113 -9.33 3.11 -11.82
N GLU A 114 -10.44 2.98 -11.10
CA GLU A 114 -10.98 4.05 -10.27
C GLU A 114 -10.05 4.39 -9.10
N VAL A 115 -9.32 3.39 -8.58
CA VAL A 115 -8.35 3.57 -7.49
C VAL A 115 -7.23 4.52 -7.89
N GLU A 116 -6.86 4.57 -9.18
CA GLU A 116 -5.83 5.49 -9.68
C GLU A 116 -6.12 6.96 -9.31
N ARG A 117 -7.40 7.34 -9.34
CA ARG A 117 -7.85 8.71 -9.11
C ARG A 117 -8.09 9.03 -7.64
N THR A 118 -8.04 8.03 -6.76
CA THR A 118 -8.29 8.23 -5.33
C THR A 118 -7.17 9.03 -4.66
N PRO A 119 -7.50 9.98 -3.78
CA PRO A 119 -6.49 10.69 -3.00
C PRO A 119 -5.78 9.71 -2.05
N PHE A 120 -4.54 10.06 -1.71
CA PHE A 120 -3.64 9.28 -0.84
C PHE A 120 -3.26 7.90 -1.39
N VAL A 121 -4.17 6.94 -1.38
CA VAL A 121 -3.87 5.53 -1.72
C VAL A 121 -3.57 5.36 -3.20
N GLY A 122 -4.41 5.90 -4.09
CA GLY A 122 -4.12 5.92 -5.53
C GLY A 122 -2.78 6.57 -5.84
N ARG A 123 -2.44 7.64 -5.11
CA ARG A 123 -1.15 8.35 -5.26
C ARG A 123 0.03 7.50 -4.79
N CYS A 124 -0.07 6.83 -3.65
CA CYS A 124 0.97 5.91 -3.16
C CYS A 124 1.17 4.73 -4.12
N VAL A 125 0.08 4.08 -4.56
CA VAL A 125 0.13 2.95 -5.50
C VAL A 125 0.76 3.38 -6.82
N LYS A 126 0.37 4.53 -7.37
CA LYS A 126 1.00 5.08 -8.58
C LYS A 126 2.49 5.43 -8.35
N ALA A 127 2.80 6.01 -7.19
CA ALA A 127 4.16 6.37 -6.81
C ALA A 127 5.09 5.17 -6.60
N ILE A 128 4.61 3.93 -6.51
CA ILE A 128 5.45 2.71 -6.47
C ILE A 128 5.35 1.86 -7.75
N GLY A 129 4.80 2.43 -8.83
CA GLY A 129 4.68 1.73 -10.12
C GLY A 129 3.49 0.78 -10.18
N GLY A 130 2.40 1.12 -9.49
CA GLY A 130 1.13 0.40 -9.52
C GLY A 130 0.55 0.20 -10.93
N PHE A 131 -0.18 -0.89 -11.07
CA PHE A 131 -0.92 -1.25 -12.27
C PHE A 131 -2.41 -1.03 -12.04
N PHE A 132 -3.11 -0.48 -13.02
CA PHE A 132 -4.53 -0.16 -12.89
C PHE A 132 -5.33 -0.86 -13.98
N LEU A 133 -6.18 -1.79 -13.56
CA LEU A 133 -7.00 -2.63 -14.43
C LEU A 133 -8.35 -1.97 -14.68
N ASP A 134 -8.66 -1.77 -15.96
CA ASP A 134 -10.00 -1.46 -16.42
C ASP A 134 -10.76 -2.76 -16.65
N ARG A 135 -11.76 -3.04 -15.82
CA ARG A 135 -12.54 -4.28 -15.92
C ARG A 135 -13.57 -4.23 -17.05
N GLU A 136 -13.86 -3.04 -17.57
CA GLU A 136 -14.82 -2.82 -18.65
C GLU A 136 -14.15 -2.86 -20.04
N ASP A 137 -12.81 -2.82 -20.11
CA ASP A 137 -12.04 -2.95 -21.36
C ASP A 137 -11.13 -4.20 -21.31
N PRO A 138 -11.59 -5.36 -21.84
CA PRO A 138 -10.79 -6.57 -21.94
C PRO A 138 -9.49 -6.38 -22.73
N LYS A 139 -9.45 -5.48 -23.72
CA LYS A 139 -8.22 -5.21 -24.48
C LYS A 139 -7.21 -4.48 -23.61
N GLN A 140 -7.65 -3.58 -22.73
CA GLN A 140 -6.79 -2.93 -21.74
C GLN A 140 -6.24 -3.94 -20.74
N ALA A 141 -7.07 -4.86 -20.26
CA ALA A 141 -6.63 -5.94 -19.37
C ALA A 141 -5.49 -6.76 -19.97
N VAL A 142 -5.63 -7.20 -21.22
CA VAL A 142 -4.58 -7.94 -21.94
C VAL A 142 -3.29 -7.12 -22.04
N ARG A 143 -3.38 -5.84 -22.45
CA ARG A 143 -2.21 -4.95 -22.51
C ARG A 143 -1.54 -4.77 -21.15
N LEU A 144 -2.31 -4.68 -20.07
CA LEU A 144 -1.81 -4.53 -18.71
C LEU A 144 -1.02 -5.77 -18.29
N PHE A 145 -1.57 -6.97 -18.46
CA PHE A 145 -0.88 -8.21 -18.10
C PHE A 145 0.39 -8.45 -18.93
N MET A 146 0.37 -8.07 -20.22
CA MET A 146 1.59 -8.08 -21.04
C MET A 146 2.67 -7.14 -20.49
N ARG A 147 2.29 -5.95 -20.03
CA ARG A 147 3.20 -4.99 -19.40
C ARG A 147 3.75 -5.53 -18.07
N ILE A 148 2.90 -6.16 -17.25
CA ILE A 148 3.31 -6.79 -15.99
C ILE A 148 4.31 -7.92 -16.27
N GLY A 149 4.00 -8.81 -17.22
CA GLY A 149 4.90 -9.89 -17.63
C GLY A 149 6.26 -9.38 -18.13
N LYS A 150 6.27 -8.25 -18.87
CA LYS A 150 7.52 -7.61 -19.29
C LYS A 150 8.30 -7.06 -18.09
N ALA A 151 7.65 -6.35 -17.17
CA ALA A 151 8.29 -5.81 -15.97
C ALA A 151 8.90 -6.93 -15.10
N MET A 152 8.16 -8.02 -14.89
CA MET A 152 8.62 -9.18 -14.12
C MET A 152 9.80 -9.92 -14.77
N LYS A 153 9.97 -9.83 -16.10
CA LYS A 153 11.13 -10.40 -16.81
C LYS A 153 12.37 -9.50 -16.73
N GLN A 154 12.20 -8.19 -16.60
CA GLN A 154 13.30 -7.22 -16.57
C GLN A 154 13.97 -7.15 -15.20
N SER A 155 13.19 -7.23 -14.12
CA SER A 155 13.70 -7.17 -12.76
C SER A 155 12.84 -8.01 -11.81
N PRO A 156 13.42 -8.62 -10.77
CA PRO A 156 12.66 -9.27 -9.70
C PRO A 156 11.60 -8.31 -9.15
N THR A 157 10.34 -8.61 -9.42
CA THR A 157 9.20 -7.76 -9.03
C THR A 157 8.20 -8.57 -8.23
N LEU A 158 7.76 -8.00 -7.11
CA LEU A 158 6.67 -8.54 -6.30
C LEU A 158 5.38 -7.79 -6.64
N VAL A 159 4.43 -8.50 -7.23
CA VAL A 159 3.14 -7.93 -7.65
C VAL A 159 2.04 -8.54 -6.80
N VAL A 160 1.30 -7.70 -6.08
CA VAL A 160 0.14 -8.10 -5.29
C VAL A 160 -1.12 -7.92 -6.13
N VAL A 161 -1.94 -8.96 -6.16
CA VAL A 161 -3.23 -8.99 -6.85
C VAL A 161 -4.30 -9.46 -5.87
N TYR A 162 -5.45 -8.80 -5.96
CA TYR A 162 -6.66 -9.19 -5.27
C TYR A 162 -7.78 -9.61 -6.22
#